data_AF-A0A7Y5CSH9-F1
#
_entry.id   AF-A0A7Y5CSH9-F1
#
_cell.length_a   1.000
_cell.length_b   1.000
_cell.length_c   1.000
_cell.angle_alpha   90.00
_cell.angle_beta   90.00
_cell.angle_gamma   90.00
#
_symmetry.space_group_name_H-M   'P 1'
#
loop_
_entity.id
_entity.type
_entity.pdbx_description
1 polymer ?
#
loop_
_entity_poly.entity_id
_entity_poly.type
_entity_poly.pdbx_seq_one_letter_code
_entity_poly.pdbx_strand_id
1 'polypeptide(L)'
;MITTLEQIQEVAQRIGKEFSPQRIILFGSYAYGNPTPDSDVDLLVITPFQGRSAEKSVEIRLKVRPPFPMDLLVRTPEKVQERLREARARKKPNYDGLCFHAQQCAEKYLKARLCEAEIEFPKIHDLVTLLDLALAVEPLWEAFREHLGFLTDFAVTFRYPGESADRKTALEARKRCRLFRRVARAALGLEV
;
A
#
# COMPACT_ATOMS: atom_id res chain seq x y z
N MET A 1 -0.57 -21.71 8.25
CA MET A 1 0.57 -22.44 7.66
C MET A 1 1.20 -21.54 6.60
N ILE A 2 2.53 -21.48 6.52
CA ILE A 2 3.24 -20.68 5.51
C ILE A 2 3.04 -21.34 4.13
N THR A 3 2.77 -20.54 3.10
CA THR A 3 2.62 -21.01 1.72
C THR A 3 3.97 -21.51 1.19
N THR A 4 3.99 -22.62 0.47
CA THR A 4 5.23 -23.16 -0.11
C THR A 4 5.51 -22.60 -1.51
N LEU A 5 6.78 -22.55 -1.92
CA LEU A 5 7.15 -22.16 -3.28
C LEU A 5 6.57 -23.11 -4.34
N GLU A 6 6.39 -24.39 -4.01
CA GLU A 6 5.77 -25.39 -4.89
C GLU A 6 4.31 -25.02 -5.19
N GLN A 7 3.52 -24.66 -4.16
CA GLN A 7 2.15 -24.18 -4.33
C GLN A 7 2.08 -22.92 -5.19
N ILE A 8 3.03 -21.99 -5.00
CA ILE A 8 3.12 -20.76 -5.81
C ILE A 8 3.41 -21.10 -7.27
N GLN A 9 4.34 -22.03 -7.52
CA GLN A 9 4.66 -22.50 -8.87
C GLN A 9 3.47 -23.18 -9.55
N GLU A 10 2.70 -24.01 -8.83
CA GLU A 10 1.48 -24.63 -9.39
C GLU A 10 0.43 -23.60 -9.80
N VAL A 11 0.23 -22.54 -9.00
CA VAL A 11 -0.65 -21.42 -9.36
C VAL A 11 -0.11 -20.70 -10.59
N ALA A 12 1.18 -20.39 -10.63
CA ALA A 12 1.81 -19.73 -11.77
C ALA A 12 1.69 -20.58 -13.05
N GLN A 13 1.87 -21.90 -12.97
CA GLN A 13 1.70 -22.82 -14.11
C GLN A 13 0.25 -22.85 -14.61
N ARG A 14 -0.74 -22.86 -13.71
CA ARG A 14 -2.16 -22.75 -14.08
C ARG A 14 -2.46 -21.43 -14.80
N ILE A 15 -1.96 -20.30 -14.28
CA ILE A 15 -2.05 -19.01 -14.96
C ILE A 15 -1.41 -19.09 -16.35
N GLY A 16 -0.23 -19.71 -16.44
CA GLY A 16 0.50 -19.95 -17.68
C GLY A 16 -0.33 -20.67 -18.74
N LYS A 17 -1.01 -21.75 -18.34
CA LYS A 17 -1.83 -22.59 -19.22
C LYS A 17 -3.12 -21.91 -19.68
N GLU A 18 -3.80 -21.19 -18.78
CA GLU A 18 -5.13 -20.63 -19.04
C GLU A 18 -5.09 -19.26 -19.74
N PHE A 19 -4.03 -18.47 -19.50
CA PHE A 19 -3.98 -17.07 -19.91
C PHE A 19 -2.77 -16.69 -20.76
N SER A 20 -1.87 -17.64 -21.04
CA SER A 20 -0.66 -17.46 -21.88
C SER A 20 0.05 -16.11 -21.66
N PRO A 21 0.39 -15.75 -20.40
CA PRO A 21 1.00 -14.46 -20.11
C PRO A 21 2.40 -14.38 -20.71
N GLN A 22 2.82 -13.17 -21.05
CA GLN A 22 4.21 -12.92 -21.46
C GLN A 22 5.16 -13.16 -20.30
N ARG A 23 4.78 -12.77 -19.08
CA ARG A 23 5.56 -12.97 -17.85
C ARG A 23 4.66 -13.11 -16.63
N ILE A 24 5.11 -13.90 -15.67
CA ILE A 24 4.60 -13.96 -14.31
C ILE A 24 5.79 -13.67 -13.40
N ILE A 25 5.65 -12.69 -12.51
CA ILE A 25 6.72 -12.21 -11.64
C ILE A 25 6.24 -12.32 -10.20
N LEU A 26 6.95 -13.09 -9.39
CA LEU A 26 6.80 -13.11 -7.93
C LEU A 26 7.55 -11.93 -7.34
N PHE A 27 6.91 -11.17 -6.46
CA PHE A 27 7.55 -10.11 -5.69
C PHE A 27 7.10 -10.18 -4.22
N GLY A 28 7.49 -9.22 -3.40
CA GLY A 28 7.11 -9.19 -1.99
C GLY A 28 7.90 -10.19 -1.12
N SER A 29 7.35 -10.51 0.06
CA SER A 29 8.08 -11.24 1.12
C SER A 29 8.57 -12.63 0.70
N TYR A 30 7.76 -13.35 -0.10
CA TYR A 30 8.14 -14.65 -0.67
C TYR A 30 9.28 -14.55 -1.68
N ALA A 31 9.38 -13.46 -2.46
CA ALA A 31 10.52 -13.25 -3.37
C ALA A 31 11.81 -12.89 -2.61
N TYR A 32 11.70 -12.18 -1.48
CA TYR A 32 12.83 -11.80 -0.64
C TYR A 32 13.30 -12.91 0.33
N GLY A 33 12.53 -13.99 0.46
CA GLY A 33 12.87 -15.14 1.31
C GLY A 33 12.53 -14.99 2.80
N ASN A 34 11.80 -13.93 3.20
CA ASN A 34 11.40 -13.68 4.58
C ASN A 34 9.87 -13.58 4.75
N PRO A 35 9.07 -14.59 4.34
CA PRO A 35 7.63 -14.58 4.55
C PRO A 35 7.26 -14.85 6.03
N THR A 36 6.19 -14.20 6.49
CA THR A 36 5.54 -14.47 7.78
C THR A 36 4.28 -15.33 7.59
N PRO A 37 3.69 -15.91 8.65
CA PRO A 37 2.44 -16.66 8.54
C PRO A 37 1.27 -15.89 7.92
N ASP A 38 1.25 -14.55 8.08
CA ASP A 38 0.23 -13.66 7.53
C ASP A 38 0.62 -13.04 6.19
N SER A 39 1.73 -13.49 5.58
CA SER A 39 2.17 -12.94 4.30
C SER A 39 1.30 -13.44 3.14
N ASP A 40 0.86 -12.48 2.33
CA ASP A 40 0.23 -12.73 1.03
C ASP A 40 1.29 -13.11 -0.02
N VAL A 41 0.88 -13.86 -1.04
CA VAL A 41 1.71 -14.10 -2.23
C VAL A 41 1.46 -13.00 -3.26
N ASP A 42 2.45 -12.17 -3.55
CA ASP A 42 2.33 -11.08 -4.53
C ASP A 42 2.78 -11.51 -5.94
N LEU A 43 1.85 -11.53 -6.89
CA LEU A 43 2.14 -11.84 -8.30
C LEU A 43 1.82 -10.67 -9.23
N LEU A 44 2.75 -10.36 -10.14
CA LEU A 44 2.52 -9.50 -11.29
C LEU A 44 2.43 -10.35 -12.55
N VAL A 45 1.26 -10.37 -13.17
CA VAL A 45 1.02 -11.05 -14.45
C VAL A 45 0.99 -10.00 -15.56
N ILE A 46 1.86 -10.17 -16.55
CA ILE A 46 1.95 -9.33 -17.73
C ILE A 46 1.35 -10.09 -18.91
N THR A 47 0.18 -9.67 -19.38
CA THR A 47 -0.53 -10.31 -20.49
C THR A 47 -1.39 -9.29 -21.25
N PRO A 48 -1.57 -9.40 -22.57
CA PRO A 48 -2.54 -8.60 -23.30
C PRO A 48 -3.97 -8.91 -22.83
N PHE A 49 -4.76 -7.87 -22.57
CA PHE A 49 -6.19 -7.98 -22.28
C PHE A 49 -6.90 -6.66 -22.60
N GLN A 50 -8.23 -6.72 -22.71
CA GLN A 50 -9.11 -5.56 -22.82
C GLN A 50 -9.87 -5.34 -21.51
N GLY A 51 -10.28 -4.10 -21.24
CA GLY A 51 -10.98 -3.74 -20.00
C GLY A 51 -10.06 -3.33 -18.86
N ARG A 52 -10.56 -3.40 -17.61
CA ARG A 52 -9.83 -2.88 -16.44
C ARG A 52 -8.93 -3.96 -15.84
N SER A 53 -7.72 -3.58 -15.39
CA SER A 53 -6.81 -4.48 -14.68
C SER A 53 -7.46 -5.22 -13.51
N ALA A 54 -8.34 -4.56 -12.75
CA ALA A 54 -9.01 -5.17 -11.60
C ALA A 54 -9.94 -6.32 -12.03
N GLU A 55 -10.73 -6.13 -13.08
CA GLU A 55 -11.61 -7.15 -13.66
C GLU A 55 -10.79 -8.36 -14.13
N LYS A 56 -9.68 -8.12 -14.84
CA LYS A 56 -8.79 -9.19 -15.29
C LYS A 56 -8.15 -9.94 -14.12
N SER A 57 -7.83 -9.24 -13.03
CA SER A 57 -7.27 -9.85 -11.81
C SER A 57 -8.30 -10.76 -11.13
N VAL A 58 -9.57 -10.34 -11.09
CA VAL A 58 -10.68 -11.17 -10.57
C VAL A 58 -10.91 -12.39 -11.45
N GLU A 59 -10.92 -12.23 -12.77
CA GLU A 59 -11.07 -13.33 -13.74
C GLU A 59 -10.00 -14.41 -13.51
N ILE A 60 -8.73 -14.03 -13.43
CA ILE A 60 -7.61 -14.96 -13.20
C ILE A 60 -7.76 -15.66 -11.84
N ARG A 61 -8.08 -14.92 -10.77
CA ARG A 61 -8.28 -15.51 -9.43
C ARG A 61 -9.39 -16.56 -9.42
N LEU A 62 -10.54 -16.25 -10.01
CA LEU A 62 -11.70 -17.14 -10.04
C LEU A 62 -11.43 -18.41 -10.84
N LYS A 63 -10.64 -18.30 -11.91
CA LYS A 63 -10.27 -19.42 -12.76
C LYS A 63 -9.22 -20.32 -12.11
N VAL A 64 -8.17 -19.74 -11.53
CA VAL A 64 -7.04 -20.49 -11.00
C VAL A 64 -7.28 -20.99 -9.59
N ARG A 65 -8.09 -20.31 -8.78
CA ARG A 65 -8.43 -20.68 -7.39
C ARG A 65 -7.19 -21.00 -6.55
N PRO A 66 -6.37 -19.98 -6.22
CA PRO A 66 -5.19 -20.17 -5.38
C PRO A 66 -5.62 -20.66 -3.99
N PRO A 67 -4.93 -21.65 -3.40
CA PRO A 67 -5.26 -22.18 -2.07
C PRO A 67 -4.70 -21.32 -0.91
N PHE A 68 -4.22 -20.12 -1.21
CA PHE A 68 -3.55 -19.22 -0.26
C PHE A 68 -3.92 -17.75 -0.50
N PRO A 69 -3.76 -16.87 0.51
CA PRO A 69 -3.86 -15.43 0.34
C PRO A 69 -2.88 -14.94 -0.72
N MET A 70 -3.38 -14.17 -1.69
CA MET A 70 -2.60 -13.71 -2.84
C MET A 70 -2.96 -12.26 -3.11
N ASP A 71 -1.98 -11.41 -3.45
CA ASP A 71 -2.24 -10.19 -4.20
C ASP A 71 -1.85 -10.40 -5.67
N LEU A 72 -2.73 -9.97 -6.58
CA LEU A 72 -2.56 -10.23 -8.01
C LEU A 72 -2.73 -8.93 -8.78
N LEU A 73 -1.62 -8.46 -9.31
CA LEU A 73 -1.59 -7.32 -10.22
C LEU A 73 -1.53 -7.84 -11.65
N VAL A 74 -2.48 -7.42 -12.48
CA VAL A 74 -2.47 -7.74 -13.90
C VAL A 74 -2.30 -6.47 -14.74
N ARG A 75 -1.31 -6.46 -15.61
CA ARG A 75 -0.97 -5.30 -16.46
C ARG A 75 -0.74 -5.74 -17.90
N THR A 76 -1.10 -4.87 -18.84
CA THR A 76 -0.75 -5.08 -20.24
C THR A 76 0.73 -4.77 -20.46
N PRO A 77 1.39 -5.39 -21.45
CA PRO A 77 2.77 -5.10 -21.81
C PRO A 77 3.00 -3.60 -22.06
N GLU A 78 2.07 -2.94 -22.73
CA GLU A 78 2.14 -1.52 -23.09
C GLU A 78 2.17 -0.65 -21.83
N LYS A 79 1.30 -0.94 -20.86
CA LYS A 79 1.25 -0.18 -19.60
C LYS A 79 2.51 -0.36 -18.77
N VAL A 80 3.09 -1.57 -18.78
CA VAL A 80 4.38 -1.82 -18.12
C VAL A 80 5.50 -1.02 -18.81
N GLN A 81 5.55 -1.00 -20.14
CA GLN A 81 6.55 -0.23 -20.88
C GLN A 81 6.43 1.28 -20.64
N GLU A 82 5.21 1.81 -20.61
CA GLU A 82 4.93 3.21 -20.24
C GLU A 82 5.52 3.52 -18.84
N ARG A 83 5.21 2.69 -17.84
CA ARG A 83 5.73 2.84 -16.47
C ARG A 83 7.25 2.73 -16.38
N LEU A 84 7.86 1.84 -17.15
CA LEU A 84 9.31 1.70 -17.19
C LEU A 84 9.98 2.92 -17.83
N ARG A 85 9.37 3.52 -18.86
CA ARG A 85 9.84 4.78 -19.46
C ARG A 85 9.77 5.93 -18.46
N GLU A 86 8.64 6.08 -17.77
CA GLU A 86 8.47 7.06 -16.68
C GLU A 86 9.52 6.88 -15.57
N ALA A 87 9.73 5.62 -15.15
CA ALA A 87 10.70 5.29 -14.11
C ALA A 87 12.15 5.61 -14.52
N ARG A 88 12.50 5.39 -15.79
CA ARG A 88 13.85 5.66 -16.35
C ARG A 88 14.09 7.15 -16.62
N ALA A 89 13.04 7.94 -16.86
CA ALA A 89 13.15 9.37 -17.15
C ALA A 89 13.51 10.26 -15.95
N ARG A 90 13.90 9.70 -14.80
CA ARG A 90 13.99 10.43 -13.53
C ARG A 90 15.15 11.43 -13.47
N LYS A 91 14.83 12.70 -13.72
CA LYS A 91 15.56 13.88 -13.22
C LYS A 91 15.02 14.45 -11.90
N LYS A 92 13.91 13.93 -11.33
CA LYS A 92 13.31 14.42 -10.06
C LYS A 92 12.72 13.28 -9.20
N PRO A 93 12.96 13.26 -7.87
CA PRO A 93 12.28 12.35 -6.94
C PRO A 93 10.76 12.57 -6.92
N ASN A 94 9.98 11.49 -6.74
CA ASN A 94 8.53 11.58 -6.58
C ASN A 94 8.19 12.02 -5.14
N TYR A 95 8.17 13.34 -4.93
CA TYR A 95 7.84 13.96 -3.64
C TYR A 95 6.38 13.79 -3.27
N ASP A 96 5.47 13.78 -4.25
CA ASP A 96 4.04 13.51 -4.04
C ASP A 96 3.83 12.13 -3.44
N GLY A 97 4.47 11.12 -4.01
CA GLY A 97 4.43 9.76 -3.48
C GLY A 97 4.97 9.68 -2.06
N LEU A 98 5.99 10.45 -1.72
CA LEU A 98 6.53 10.51 -0.37
C LEU A 98 5.54 11.15 0.62
N CYS A 99 4.89 12.25 0.25
CA CYS A 99 3.84 12.87 1.05
C CYS A 99 2.62 11.94 1.24
N PHE A 100 2.13 11.35 0.16
CA PHE A 100 1.02 10.40 0.18
C PHE A 100 1.31 9.22 1.11
N HIS A 101 2.49 8.59 0.98
CA HIS A 101 2.86 7.49 1.86
C HIS A 101 3.05 7.93 3.32
N ALA A 102 3.46 9.17 3.58
CA ALA A 102 3.54 9.71 4.93
C ALA A 102 2.15 9.83 5.56
N GLN A 103 1.16 10.37 4.83
CA GLN A 103 -0.24 10.43 5.27
C GLN A 103 -0.80 9.03 5.52
N GLN A 104 -0.63 8.11 4.55
CA GLN A 104 -1.18 6.75 4.64
C GLN A 104 -0.57 5.95 5.79
N CYS A 105 0.70 6.20 6.12
CA CYS A 105 1.34 5.58 7.28
C CYS A 105 0.66 6.04 8.58
N ALA A 106 0.42 7.35 8.75
CA ALA A 106 -0.25 7.87 9.93
C ALA A 106 -1.71 7.38 10.02
N GLU A 107 -2.44 7.39 8.89
CA GLU A 107 -3.82 6.89 8.82
C GLU A 107 -3.94 5.45 9.32
N LYS A 108 -3.04 4.57 8.85
CA LYS A 108 -3.06 3.15 9.22
C LYS A 108 -2.82 2.94 10.71
N TYR A 109 -1.94 3.72 11.33
CA TYR A 109 -1.69 3.63 12.77
C TYR A 109 -2.89 4.10 13.61
N LEU A 110 -3.53 5.21 13.23
CA LEU A 110 -4.76 5.66 13.87
C LEU A 110 -5.86 4.60 13.77
N LYS A 111 -6.10 4.08 12.57
CA LYS A 111 -7.11 3.05 12.33
C LYS A 111 -6.78 1.74 13.07
N ALA A 112 -5.51 1.35 13.13
CA ALA A 112 -5.10 0.17 13.89
C ALA A 112 -5.43 0.32 15.38
N ARG A 113 -5.14 1.48 15.98
CA ARG A 113 -5.45 1.73 17.40
C ARG A 113 -6.95 1.80 17.66
N LEU A 114 -7.71 2.43 16.76
CA LEU A 114 -9.18 2.44 16.84
C LEU A 114 -9.76 1.03 16.73
N CYS A 115 -9.25 0.20 15.82
CA CYS A 115 -9.65 -1.20 15.71
C CYS A 115 -9.32 -2.00 16.99
N GLU A 116 -8.13 -1.86 17.56
CA GLU A 116 -7.74 -2.53 18.81
C GLU A 116 -8.62 -2.10 19.99
N ALA A 117 -9.07 -0.85 20.00
CA ALA A 117 -10.00 -0.32 20.99
C ALA A 117 -11.48 -0.63 20.70
N GLU A 118 -11.78 -1.37 19.63
CA GLU A 118 -13.15 -1.65 19.15
C GLU A 118 -13.99 -0.38 18.89
N ILE A 119 -13.34 0.73 18.50
CA ILE A 119 -13.98 1.99 18.17
C ILE A 119 -14.26 2.04 16.66
N GLU A 120 -15.53 2.14 16.28
CA GLU A 120 -15.94 2.34 14.89
C GLU A 120 -15.50 3.72 14.37
N PHE A 121 -15.08 3.76 13.11
CA PHE A 121 -14.70 4.99 12.43
C PHE A 121 -15.24 5.06 11.00
N PRO A 122 -15.58 6.26 10.50
CA PRO A 122 -16.08 6.44 9.15
C PRO A 122 -14.99 6.21 8.10
N LYS A 123 -15.41 5.89 6.85
CA LYS A 123 -14.50 5.77 5.69
C LYS A 123 -14.04 7.14 5.18
N ILE A 124 -13.18 7.79 5.97
CA ILE A 124 -12.56 9.08 5.67
C ILE A 124 -11.03 8.98 5.68
N HIS A 125 -10.39 10.00 5.11
CA HIS A 125 -8.94 10.16 5.08
C HIS A 125 -8.44 11.37 5.90
N ASP A 126 -9.34 12.03 6.63
CA ASP A 126 -8.99 13.12 7.54
C ASP A 126 -8.37 12.54 8.82
N LEU A 127 -7.08 12.80 9.02
CA LEU A 127 -6.33 12.30 10.16
C LEU A 127 -6.70 12.99 11.46
N VAL A 128 -7.20 14.23 11.42
CA VAL A 128 -7.62 14.95 12.62
C VAL A 128 -8.92 14.37 13.14
N THR A 129 -9.87 14.03 12.25
CA THR A 129 -11.09 13.34 12.65
C THR A 129 -10.81 11.96 13.24
N LEU A 130 -9.87 11.21 12.66
CA LEU A 130 -9.44 9.92 13.22
C LEU A 130 -8.70 10.09 14.56
N LEU A 131 -7.92 11.16 14.72
CA LEU A 131 -7.29 11.51 15.99
C LEU A 131 -8.36 11.77 17.06
N ASP A 132 -9.37 12.59 16.78
CA ASP A 132 -10.42 12.93 17.75
C ASP A 132 -11.09 11.69 18.34
N LEU A 133 -11.32 10.66 17.52
CA LEU A 133 -11.81 9.35 17.99
C LEU A 133 -10.78 8.63 18.86
N ALA A 134 -9.51 8.65 18.44
CA ALA A 134 -8.42 7.95 19.13
C ALA A 134 -8.08 8.58 20.49
N LEU A 135 -8.37 9.86 20.71
CA LEU A 135 -8.13 10.53 22.00
C LEU A 135 -8.89 9.91 23.17
N ALA A 136 -9.98 9.17 22.91
CA ALA A 136 -10.69 8.42 23.95
C ALA A 136 -9.80 7.36 24.62
N VAL A 137 -8.82 6.81 23.89
CA VAL A 137 -7.91 5.76 24.36
C VAL A 137 -6.44 6.19 24.40
N GLU A 138 -6.06 7.21 23.63
CA GLU A 138 -4.71 7.76 23.55
C GLU A 138 -4.73 9.30 23.72
N PRO A 139 -5.08 9.84 24.90
CA PRO A 139 -5.21 11.30 25.08
C PRO A 139 -3.93 12.08 24.78
N LEU A 140 -2.75 11.47 24.99
CA LEU A 140 -1.46 12.10 24.74
C LEU A 140 -1.16 12.30 23.25
N TRP A 141 -1.91 11.64 22.35
CA TRP A 141 -1.74 11.83 20.91
C TRP A 141 -2.23 13.20 20.44
N GLU A 142 -2.95 13.95 21.28
CA GLU A 142 -3.35 15.34 21.02
C GLU A 142 -2.14 16.23 20.65
N ALA A 143 -0.97 15.94 21.22
CA ALA A 143 0.28 16.64 20.89
C ALA A 143 0.67 16.55 19.40
N PHE A 144 0.09 15.61 18.64
CA PHE A 144 0.36 15.40 17.22
C PHE A 144 -0.72 15.99 16.31
N ARG A 145 -1.74 16.70 16.83
CA ARG A 145 -2.82 17.29 16.02
C ARG A 145 -2.31 18.14 14.87
N GLU A 146 -1.34 19.03 15.11
CA GLU A 146 -0.76 19.87 14.06
C GLU A 146 0.00 19.04 13.00
N HIS A 147 0.65 17.95 13.42
CA HIS A 147 1.36 17.05 12.51
C HIS A 147 0.40 16.27 11.64
N LEU A 148 -0.68 15.76 12.22
CA LEU A 148 -1.72 15.00 11.52
C LEU A 148 -2.55 15.90 10.61
N GLY A 149 -2.89 17.11 11.04
CA GLY A 149 -3.55 18.12 10.21
C GLY A 149 -2.74 18.47 8.97
N PHE A 150 -1.43 18.70 9.12
CA PHE A 150 -0.54 18.89 7.96
C PHE A 150 -0.54 17.69 7.00
N LEU A 151 -0.62 16.47 7.53
CA LEU A 151 -0.60 15.26 6.71
C LEU A 151 -1.93 14.99 6.01
N THR A 152 -3.07 15.43 6.55
CA THR A 152 -4.41 15.26 5.96
C THR A 152 -4.47 15.74 4.50
N ASP A 153 -3.77 16.82 4.17
CA ASP A 153 -3.77 17.40 2.82
C ASP A 153 -3.19 16.46 1.75
N PHE A 154 -2.43 15.43 2.14
CA PHE A 154 -1.80 14.49 1.22
C PHE A 154 -2.56 13.16 1.05
N ALA A 155 -3.80 13.08 1.56
CA ALA A 155 -4.66 11.91 1.45
C ALA A 155 -5.01 11.52 0.01
N VAL A 156 -5.01 12.49 -0.90
CA VAL A 156 -5.27 12.29 -2.34
C VAL A 156 -4.11 12.90 -3.11
N THR A 157 -3.55 12.16 -4.07
CA THR A 157 -2.59 12.71 -5.04
C THR A 157 -3.20 13.99 -5.65
N PHE A 158 -2.56 15.14 -5.46
CA PHE A 158 -3.05 16.51 -5.68
C PHE A 158 -4.26 16.64 -6.63
N ARG A 159 -5.32 17.28 -6.11
CA ARG A 159 -6.63 17.48 -6.74
C ARG A 159 -6.61 18.33 -8.03
N TYR A 160 -5.46 18.89 -8.44
CA TYR A 160 -5.33 19.69 -9.66
C TYR A 160 -4.03 19.38 -10.45
N PRO A 161 -4.11 19.30 -11.79
CA PRO A 161 -2.91 19.22 -12.63
C PRO A 161 -2.00 20.44 -12.42
N GLY A 162 -0.78 20.22 -11.91
CA GLY A 162 0.26 21.26 -11.82
C GLY A 162 0.77 21.57 -10.41
N GLU A 163 0.02 21.20 -9.37
CA GLU A 163 0.51 21.26 -7.99
C GLU A 163 1.22 19.96 -7.63
N SER A 164 2.48 20.07 -7.22
CA SER A 164 3.28 18.94 -6.73
C SER A 164 4.02 19.36 -5.48
N ALA A 165 4.13 18.45 -4.53
CA ALA A 165 4.95 18.63 -3.35
C ALA A 165 6.39 18.91 -3.77
N ASP A 166 6.96 19.99 -3.24
CA ASP A 166 8.38 20.22 -3.36
C ASP A 166 9.17 19.33 -2.39
N ARG A 167 10.49 19.38 -2.51
CA ARG A 167 11.40 18.63 -1.63
C ARG A 167 11.20 18.98 -0.15
N LYS A 168 10.96 20.24 0.17
CA LYS A 168 10.84 20.74 1.54
C LYS A 168 9.57 20.18 2.18
N THR A 169 8.44 20.28 1.49
CA THR A 169 7.15 19.72 1.89
C THR A 169 7.25 18.21 2.10
N ALA A 170 7.85 17.48 1.15
CA ALA A 170 8.03 16.04 1.29
C ALA A 170 8.89 15.66 2.51
N LEU A 171 10.04 16.33 2.71
CA LEU A 171 10.88 16.05 3.87
C LEU A 171 10.18 16.37 5.20
N GLU A 172 9.36 17.42 5.24
CA GLU A 172 8.56 17.78 6.41
C GLU A 172 7.45 16.75 6.66
N ALA A 173 6.73 16.31 5.63
CA ALA A 173 5.73 15.24 5.73
C ALA A 173 6.35 13.96 6.31
N ARG A 174 7.52 13.56 5.80
CA ARG A 174 8.26 12.42 6.33
C ARG A 174 8.65 12.61 7.80
N LYS A 175 9.12 13.80 8.18
CA LYS A 175 9.54 14.11 9.56
C LYS A 175 8.35 14.00 10.52
N ARG A 176 7.24 14.68 10.21
CA ARG A 176 6.00 14.67 11.00
C ARG A 176 5.42 13.26 11.14
N CYS A 177 5.36 12.51 10.04
CA CYS A 177 4.94 11.11 10.06
C CYS A 177 5.86 10.23 10.93
N ARG A 178 7.19 10.40 10.86
CA ARG A 178 8.12 9.63 11.72
C ARG A 178 7.95 9.92 13.21
N LEU A 179 7.65 11.17 13.58
CA LEU A 179 7.39 11.54 14.97
C LEU A 179 6.14 10.82 15.49
N PHE A 180 5.03 10.86 14.74
CA PHE A 180 3.80 10.16 15.12
C PHE A 180 3.96 8.63 15.10
N ARG A 181 4.59 8.06 14.06
CA ARG A 181 4.85 6.63 13.94
C ARG A 181 5.59 6.07 15.17
N ARG A 182 6.53 6.83 15.74
CA ARG A 182 7.28 6.40 16.93
C ARG A 182 6.34 6.14 18.11
N VAL A 183 5.46 7.09 18.43
CA VAL A 183 4.53 6.95 19.56
C VAL A 183 3.46 5.92 19.27
N ALA A 184 2.95 5.86 18.03
CA ALA A 184 1.94 4.88 17.65
C ALA A 184 2.46 3.44 17.70
N ARG A 185 3.72 3.20 17.32
CA ARG A 185 4.35 1.88 17.45
C ARG A 185 4.50 1.46 18.90
N ALA A 186 4.93 2.37 19.77
CA ALA A 186 5.05 2.10 21.21
C ALA A 186 3.69 1.74 21.83
N ALA A 187 2.62 2.46 21.48
CA ALA A 187 1.27 2.16 21.96
C ALA A 187 0.76 0.77 21.53
N LEU A 188 1.14 0.32 20.32
CA LEU A 188 0.78 -0.98 19.77
C LEU A 188 1.76 -2.11 20.15
N GLY A 189 2.70 -1.87 21.08
CA GLY A 189 3.69 -2.87 21.49
C GLY A 189 4.69 -3.28 20.41
N LEU A 190 4.90 -2.45 19.37
CA LEU A 190 5.82 -2.72 18.27
C LEU A 190 7.19 -2.08 18.54
N GLU A 191 8.27 -2.74 18.12
CA GLU A 191 9.65 -2.21 18.24
C GLU A 191 9.82 -0.83 17.58
N VAL A 192 10.58 0.09 18.18
CA VAL A 192 10.65 1.51 17.77
C VAL A 192 11.78 1.80 16.79
#